data_AF-A0A1E1WW90-F1
#
_entry.id   AF-A0A1E1WW90-F1
#
_cell.length_a   1.000
_cell.length_b   1.000
_cell.length_c   1.000
_cell.angle_alpha   90.00
_cell.angle_beta   90.00
_cell.angle_gamma   90.00
#
_symmetry.space_group_name_H-M   'P 1'
#
loop_
_entity.id
_entity.type
_entity.pdbx_description
1 polymer ?
#
loop_
_entity_poly.entity_id
_entity_poly.type
_entity_poly.pdbx_seq_one_letter_code
_entity_poly.pdbx_strand_id
1 'polypeptide(L)'
;MDNWAFIRLMTICYIVAGFVLTVSIQLLFRTRVKENERKDFYVLVMLLVPMGTFCLWLLWICMYMAQMNPMISPIKHIHEHAAEAKVVAAEQ
;
A
#
# COMPACT_ATOMS: atom_id res chain seq x y z
N MET A 1 -3.65 9.52 15.65
CA MET A 1 -2.34 9.68 15.01
C MET A 1 -2.50 10.77 13.97
N ASP A 2 -1.68 11.82 14.02
CA ASP A 2 -1.70 12.85 12.99
C ASP A 2 -1.51 12.20 11.62
N ASN A 3 -2.35 12.53 10.63
CA ASN A 3 -2.27 11.97 9.28
C ASN A 3 -0.85 12.05 8.70
N TRP A 4 -0.12 13.11 9.07
CA TRP A 4 1.29 13.33 8.76
C TRP A 4 2.26 12.35 9.42
N ALA A 5 1.98 11.87 10.64
CA ALA A 5 2.79 10.84 11.28
C ALA A 5 2.60 9.48 10.56
N PHE A 6 1.38 9.18 10.13
CA PHE A 6 1.08 7.94 9.40
C PHE A 6 1.77 7.87 8.03
N ILE A 7 1.74 8.97 7.26
CA ILE A 7 2.45 9.05 5.97
C ILE A 7 3.95 8.82 6.14
N ARG A 8 4.55 9.46 7.15
CA ARG A 8 6.00 9.34 7.42
C ARG A 8 6.37 7.91 7.78
N LEU A 9 5.59 7.27 8.66
CA LEU A 9 5.83 5.88 9.06
C LEU A 9 5.79 4.94 7.85
N MET A 10 4.73 5.02 7.05
CA MET A 10 4.55 4.13 5.91
C MET A 10 5.60 4.36 4.82
N THR A 11 5.99 5.61 4.58
CA THR A 11 7.08 5.93 3.65
C THR A 11 8.39 5.30 4.09
N ILE A 12 8.72 5.39 5.39
CA ILE A 12 9.92 4.74 5.95
C ILE A 12 9.82 3.21 5.78
N CYS A 13 8.66 2.60 6.08
CA CYS A 13 8.44 1.18 5.89
C CYS A 13 8.66 0.73 4.44
N TYR A 14 8.15 1.48 3.46
CA TYR A 14 8.35 1.18 2.04
C TYR A 14 9.83 1.29 1.61
N ILE A 15 10.56 2.29 2.12
CA ILE A 15 11.99 2.44 1.84
C ILE A 15 12.78 1.26 2.43
N VAL A 16 12.52 0.91 3.70
CA VAL A 16 13.17 -0.24 4.36
C VAL A 16 12.85 -1.53 3.64
N ALA A 17 11.58 -1.77 3.28
CA ALA A 17 11.16 -2.95 2.53
C ALA A 17 11.83 -3.04 1.15
N GLY A 18 11.93 -1.92 0.43
CA GLY A 18 12.62 -1.84 -0.86
C GLY A 18 14.11 -2.16 -0.76
N PHE A 19 14.78 -1.62 0.26
CA PHE A 19 16.19 -1.92 0.53
C PHE A 19 16.40 -3.39 0.88
N VAL A 20 15.58 -3.93 1.79
CA VAL A 20 15.63 -5.34 2.20
C VAL A 20 15.37 -6.27 1.02
N LEU A 21 14.37 -5.97 0.16
CA LEU A 21 14.09 -6.75 -1.05
C LEU A 21 15.27 -6.72 -2.02
N THR A 22 15.86 -5.55 -2.24
CA THR A 22 17.00 -5.38 -3.14
C THR A 22 18.19 -6.24 -2.69
N VAL A 23 18.54 -6.20 -1.39
CA VAL A 23 19.63 -7.00 -0.83
C VAL A 23 19.29 -8.49 -0.84
N SER A 24 18.06 -8.85 -0.44
CA SER A 24 17.63 -10.26 -0.34
C SER A 24 17.64 -10.96 -1.69
N ILE A 25 17.14 -10.31 -2.74
CA ILE A 25 17.14 -10.86 -4.11
C ILE A 25 18.57 -11.08 -4.58
N GLN A 26 19.46 -10.11 -4.34
CA GLN A 26 20.87 -10.27 -4.71
C GLN A 26 21.53 -11.43 -3.97
N LEU A 27 21.26 -11.63 -2.68
CA LEU A 27 21.83 -12.74 -1.91
C LEU A 27 21.29 -14.10 -2.36
N LEU A 28 19.98 -14.22 -2.56
CA LEU A 28 19.32 -15.48 -2.94
C LEU A 28 19.67 -15.93 -4.37
N PHE A 29 19.74 -15.00 -5.31
CA PHE A 29 20.02 -15.32 -6.72
C PHE A 29 21.52 -15.40 -7.04
N ARG A 30 22.40 -14.94 -6.15
CA ARG A 30 23.86 -15.02 -6.34
C ARG A 30 24.35 -16.43 -6.66
N THR A 31 23.74 -17.46 -6.05
CA THR A 31 24.11 -18.87 -6.23
C THR A 31 23.50 -19.51 -7.48
N ARG A 32 22.49 -18.88 -8.08
CA ARG A 32 21.74 -19.42 -9.23
C ARG A 32 22.18 -18.84 -10.58
N VAL A 33 22.79 -17.65 -10.58
CA VAL A 33 23.17 -16.93 -11.80
C VAL A 33 24.59 -17.29 -12.26
N LYS A 34 24.77 -17.57 -13.55
CA LYS A 34 26.06 -17.85 -14.19
C LYS A 34 26.97 -16.61 -14.12
N GLU A 35 28.29 -16.82 -14.02
CA GLU A 35 29.25 -15.71 -13.89
C GLU A 35 29.19 -14.70 -15.05
N ASN A 36 28.96 -15.17 -16.27
CA ASN A 36 28.96 -14.32 -17.46
C ASN A 36 27.78 -13.32 -17.51
N GLU A 37 26.63 -13.68 -16.92
CA GLU A 37 25.39 -12.86 -16.94
C GLU A 37 25.19 -12.08 -15.63
N ARG A 38 26.11 -12.21 -14.67
CA ARG A 38 25.94 -11.70 -13.32
C ARG A 38 25.85 -10.18 -13.25
N LYS A 39 26.63 -9.48 -14.09
CA LYS A 39 26.64 -8.01 -14.15
C LYS A 39 25.30 -7.47 -14.61
N ASP A 40 24.75 -8.03 -15.68
CA ASP A 40 23.45 -7.64 -16.24
C ASP A 40 22.33 -7.92 -15.25
N PHE A 41 22.40 -9.06 -14.56
CA PHE A 41 21.46 -9.39 -13.49
C PHE A 41 21.50 -8.35 -12.35
N TYR A 42 22.68 -7.93 -11.88
CA TYR A 42 22.79 -6.92 -10.84
C TYR A 42 22.23 -5.57 -11.28
N VAL A 43 22.52 -5.13 -12.51
CA VAL A 43 22.00 -3.87 -13.06
C VAL A 43 20.47 -3.94 -13.16
N LEU A 44 19.93 -5.05 -13.67
CA LEU A 44 18.48 -5.25 -13.77
C LEU A 44 17.82 -5.22 -12.39
N VAL A 45 18.33 -5.96 -11.41
CA VAL A 45 17.77 -5.97 -10.05
C VAL A 45 17.87 -4.59 -9.39
N MET A 46 19.01 -3.91 -9.53
CA MET A 46 19.23 -2.58 -8.96
C MET A 46 18.31 -1.52 -9.59
N LEU A 47 17.85 -1.71 -10.83
CA LEU A 47 16.95 -0.75 -11.49
C LEU A 47 15.48 -1.11 -11.25
N LEU A 48 15.12 -2.38 -11.45
CA LEU A 48 13.73 -2.84 -11.46
C LEU A 48 13.10 -2.87 -10.05
N VAL A 49 13.86 -3.29 -9.03
CA VAL A 49 13.36 -3.42 -7.66
C VAL A 49 13.02 -2.06 -7.03
N PRO A 50 13.92 -1.04 -7.03
CA PRO A 50 13.57 0.26 -6.48
C PRO A 50 12.51 0.98 -7.34
N MET A 51 12.52 0.82 -8.67
CA MET A 51 11.49 1.39 -9.53
C MET A 51 10.11 0.80 -9.21
N GLY A 52 10.01 -0.53 -9.07
CA GLY A 52 8.75 -1.19 -8.69
C GLY A 52 8.29 -0.80 -7.29
N THR A 53 9.22 -0.72 -6.32
CA THR A 53 8.91 -0.30 -4.95
C THR A 53 8.40 1.15 -4.94
N PHE A 54 9.02 2.03 -5.71
CA PHE A 54 8.59 3.42 -5.85
C PHE A 54 7.19 3.53 -6.46
N CYS A 55 6.88 2.75 -7.50
CA CYS A 55 5.54 2.69 -8.09
C CYS A 55 4.48 2.23 -7.07
N LEU A 56 4.77 1.21 -6.26
CA LEU A 56 3.86 0.74 -5.22
C LEU A 56 3.66 1.77 -4.11
N TRP A 57 4.72 2.48 -3.72
CA TRP A 57 4.63 3.59 -2.79
C TRP A 57 3.77 4.74 -3.34
N LEU A 58 3.93 5.10 -4.63
CA LEU A 58 3.09 6.10 -5.30
C LEU A 58 1.61 5.69 -5.33
N LEU A 59 1.31 4.43 -5.66
CA LEU A 59 -0.06 3.92 -5.65
C LEU A 59 -0.68 4.07 -4.26
N TRP A 60 0.05 3.67 -3.23
CA TRP A 60 -0.40 3.74 -1.85
C TRP A 60 -0.67 5.17 -1.40
N ILE A 61 0.25 6.11 -1.63
CA ILE A 61 0.07 7.51 -1.21
C ILE A 61 -1.09 8.17 -1.94
N CYS A 62 -1.27 7.90 -3.24
CA CYS A 62 -2.41 8.40 -4.00
C CYS A 62 -3.74 7.91 -3.43
N MET A 63 -3.85 6.60 -3.14
CA MET A 63 -5.06 6.03 -2.53
C MET A 63 -5.33 6.61 -1.13
N TYR A 64 -4.28 6.85 -0.35
CA TYR A 64 -4.40 7.42 0.99
C TYR A 64 -4.83 8.90 0.94
N MET A 65 -4.25 9.71 0.05
CA MET A 65 -4.63 11.11 -0.13
C MET A 65 -6.08 11.26 -0.59
N ALA A 66 -6.56 10.38 -1.47
CA ALA A 66 -7.94 10.39 -1.94
C ALA A 66 -8.97 10.23 -0.80
N GLN A 67 -8.58 9.62 0.33
CA GLN A 67 -9.44 9.36 1.48
C GLN A 67 -9.33 10.43 2.59
N MET A 68 -8.35 11.35 2.53
CA MET A 68 -8.18 12.36 3.58
C MET A 68 -9.27 13.43 3.59
N ASN A 69 -9.74 13.84 2.41
CA ASN A 69 -10.79 14.85 2.24
C ASN A 69 -11.89 14.30 1.31
N PRO A 70 -12.71 13.35 1.78
CA PRO A 70 -13.76 12.77 0.95
C PRO A 70 -14.84 13.83 0.68
N MET A 71 -15.06 14.15 -0.60
CA MET A 71 -16.17 15.04 -1.02
C MET A 71 -17.52 14.31 -1.06
N ILE A 72 -17.51 12.98 -1.07
CA ILE A 72 -18.70 12.13 -1.02
C ILE A 72 -18.62 11.26 0.22
N SER A 73 -19.61 11.40 1.11
CA SER A 73 -19.82 10.47 2.20
C SER A 73 -20.73 9.32 1.73
N PRO A 74 -20.45 8.06 2.10
CA PRO A 74 -21.32 6.94 1.73
C PRO A 74 -22.72 7.13 2.33
N ILE A 75 -23.75 7.05 1.48
CA ILE A 75 -25.16 7.07 1.88
C ILE A 75 -25.56 5.64 2.25
N LYS A 76 -25.90 5.41 3.52
CA LYS A 76 -26.35 4.10 4.02
C LYS A 76 -27.88 4.00 3.96
N HIS A 77 -28.45 3.59 2.83
CA HIS A 77 -29.92 3.38 2.70
C HIS A 77 -30.45 2.09 3.35
N ILE A 78 -29.73 1.45 4.28
CA ILE A 78 -30.06 0.08 4.75
C ILE A 78 -30.70 0.04 6.15
N HIS A 79 -30.78 1.16 6.88
CA HIS A 79 -31.35 1.18 8.24
C HIS A 79 -32.54 2.10 8.49
N GLU A 80 -32.98 2.90 7.51
CA GLU A 80 -34.18 3.74 7.70
C GLU A 80 -35.44 2.87 7.92
N HIS A 81 -35.67 1.87 7.07
CA HIS A 81 -36.85 1.00 7.23
C HIS A 81 -36.84 0.11 8.47
N ALA A 82 -35.66 -0.22 9.02
CA ALA A 82 -35.55 -1.01 10.25
C ALA A 82 -35.71 -0.16 11.52
N ALA A 83 -35.38 1.13 11.45
CA ALA A 83 -35.64 2.08 12.54
C ALA A 83 -37.12 2.47 12.58
N GLU A 84 -37.74 2.74 11.43
CA GLU A 84 -39.18 3.00 11.34
C GLU A 84 -40.02 1.81 11.82
N ALA A 85 -39.65 0.58 11.42
CA ALA A 85 -40.35 -0.62 11.88
C ALA A 85 -40.24 -0.88 13.39
N LYS A 86 -39.12 -0.49 14.02
CA LYS A 86 -38.92 -0.63 15.48
C LYS A 86 -39.69 0.41 16.28
N VAL A 87 -39.85 1.62 15.76
CA VAL A 87 -40.65 2.68 16.41
C VAL A 87 -42.14 2.32 16.35
N VAL A 88 -42.64 1.88 15.20
CA VAL A 88 -44.05 1.46 15.04
C VAL A 88 -44.39 0.23 15.89
N ALA A 89 -43.47 -0.73 16.01
CA ALA A 89 -43.68 -1.92 16.85
C ALA A 89 -43.54 -1.66 18.37
N ALA A 90 -43.01 -0.51 18.79
CA ALA A 90 -42.92 -0.12 20.19
C ALA A 90 -44.15 0.70 20.66
N GLU A 91 -44.99 1.17 19.72
CA GLU A 91 -46.24 1.88 20.00
C GLU A 91 -47.51 0.98 19.94
N GLN A 92 -47.36 -0.32 19.64
CA GLN A 92 -48.45 -1.33 19.69
C GLN A 92 -48.34 -2.23 20.93
#